data_AF-L8E758-F1
#
_entry.id   AF-L8E758-F1
#
_cell.length_a   1.000
_cell.length_b   1.000
_cell.length_c   1.000
_cell.angle_alpha   90.00
_cell.angle_beta   90.00
_cell.angle_gamma   90.00
#
_symmetry.space_group_name_H-M   'P 1'
#
loop_
_entity.id
_entity.type
_entity.pdbx_description
1 polymer ?
#
loop_
_entity_poly.entity_id
_entity_poly.type
_entity_poly.pdbx_seq_one_letter_code
_entity_poly.pdbx_strand_id
1 'polypeptide(L)' 'MVQAFSAQSGMKLEWSQKCLQDNKWNYIRAGQVFTMLQTEGKIPVEAFKQIP' A
#
# COMPACT_ATOMS: atom_id res chain seq x y z
N MET A 1 -6.72 2.31 -10.27
CA MET A 1 -6.36 1.31 -9.24
C MET A 1 -5.34 1.86 -8.24
N VAL A 2 -4.18 2.35 -8.69
CA VAL A 2 -3.13 2.93 -7.80
C VAL A 2 -3.65 4.09 -6.95
N GLN A 3 -4.35 5.08 -7.54
CA GLN A 3 -4.89 6.25 -6.83
C GLN A 3 -5.84 5.85 -5.68
N ALA A 4 -6.78 4.93 -5.96
CA ALA A 4 -7.71 4.42 -4.96
C ALA A 4 -7.00 3.67 -3.83
N PHE A 5 -6.03 2.81 -4.18
CA PHE A 5 -5.25 2.07 -3.20
C PHE A 5 -4.42 3.00 -2.31
N SER A 6 -3.81 4.04 -2.90
CA SER A 6 -3.07 5.07 -2.18
C SER A 6 -3.94 5.89 -1.22
N ALA A 7 -5.18 6.19 -1.60
CA ALA A 7 -6.13 6.85 -0.72
C ALA A 7 -6.54 5.95 0.46
N GLN A 8 -6.78 4.66 0.23
CA GLN A 8 -7.22 3.70 1.25
C GLN A 8 -6.10 3.28 2.21
N SER A 9 -4.90 3.06 1.69
CA SER A 9 -3.74 2.62 2.49
C SER A 9 -2.98 3.77 3.16
N GLY A 10 -3.20 5.02 2.72
CA GLY A 10 -2.38 6.16 3.11
C GLY A 10 -0.96 6.16 2.53
N MET A 11 -0.59 5.15 1.73
CA MET A 11 0.72 5.09 1.08
C MET A 11 0.84 6.13 -0.04
N LYS A 12 2.06 6.56 -0.32
CA LYS A 12 2.39 7.35 -1.53
C LYS A 12 2.07 6.54 -2.80
N LEU A 13 1.98 7.22 -3.93
CA LEU A 13 1.53 6.60 -5.18
C LEU A 13 2.49 5.52 -5.68
N GLU A 14 3.79 5.77 -5.58
CA GLU A 14 4.85 4.85 -5.98
C GLU A 14 4.82 3.54 -5.17
N TRP A 15 4.58 3.62 -3.85
CA TRP A 15 4.47 2.46 -2.97
C TRP A 15 3.16 1.70 -3.18
N SER A 16 2.07 2.43 -3.42
CA SER A 16 0.78 1.83 -3.76
C SER A 16 0.85 1.08 -5.09
N GLN A 17 1.55 1.65 -6.08
CA GLN A 17 1.78 1.00 -7.37
C GLN A 17 2.62 -0.25 -7.20
N LYS A 18 3.73 -0.18 -6.44
CA LYS A 18 4.57 -1.33 -6.15
C LYS A 18 3.80 -2.45 -5.48
N CYS A 19 3.00 -2.15 -4.45
CA CYS A 19 2.18 -3.14 -3.75
C CYS A 19 1.22 -3.85 -4.71
N LEU A 20 0.56 -3.11 -5.61
CA LEU A 20 -0.32 -3.69 -6.62
C LEU A 20 0.47 -4.56 -7.61
N GLN A 21 1.63 -4.11 -8.09
CA GLN A 21 2.47 -4.87 -9.02
C GLN A 21 2.98 -6.18 -8.42
N ASP A 22 3.50 -6.14 -7.18
CA ASP A 22 3.97 -7.31 -6.44
C ASP A 22 2.85 -8.34 -6.22
N ASN A 23 1.60 -7.88 -6.18
CA ASN A 23 0.40 -8.70 -6.06
C ASN A 23 -0.34 -8.91 -7.39
N LYS A 24 0.35 -8.78 -8.53
CA LYS A 24 -0.18 -9.04 -9.88
C LYS A 24 -1.46 -8.25 -10.21
N TRP A 25 -1.55 -7.03 -9.70
CA TRP A 25 -2.70 -6.13 -9.80
C TRP A 25 -4.01 -6.70 -9.22
N ASN A 26 -3.92 -7.74 -8.37
CA ASN A 26 -5.08 -8.22 -7.63
C ASN A 26 -5.32 -7.30 -6.43
N TYR A 27 -6.31 -6.42 -6.55
CA TYR A 27 -6.62 -5.39 -5.56
C TYR A 27 -6.93 -5.97 -4.17
N ILE A 28 -7.70 -7.05 -4.11
CA ILE A 28 -8.10 -7.68 -2.85
C ILE A 28 -6.89 -8.30 -2.16
N ARG A 29 -6.08 -9.05 -2.92
CA ARG A 29 -4.84 -9.65 -2.40
C ARG A 29 -3.84 -8.59 -1.95
N ALA A 30 -3.67 -7.52 -2.72
CA ALA A 30 -2.80 -6.40 -2.36
C ALA A 30 -3.24 -5.76 -1.04
N GLY A 31 -4.55 -5.57 -0.83
CA GLY A 31 -5.11 -5.07 0.42
C GLY A 31 -4.83 -5.99 1.60
N GLN A 32 -5.05 -7.29 1.45
CA GLN A 32 -4.77 -8.29 2.50
C GLN A 32 -3.29 -8.32 2.89
N VAL A 33 -2.39 -8.34 1.91
CA VAL A 33 -0.94 -8.32 2.15
C VAL A 33 -0.50 -7.01 2.78
N PHE A 34 -1.03 -5.87 2.33
CA PHE A 34 -0.78 -4.56 2.93
C PHE A 34 -1.18 -4.54 4.41
N THR A 35 -2.41 -4.95 4.76
CA THR A 35 -2.89 -4.97 6.14
C THR A 35 -2.02 -5.87 7.02
N MET A 36 -1.67 -7.06 6.55
CA MET A 36 -0.77 -7.97 7.27
C MET A 36 0.59 -7.32 7.56
N LEU A 37 1.25 -6.76 6.53
CA LEU A 37 2.56 -6.12 6.70
C LEU A 37 2.49 -4.85 7.56
N GLN A 38 1.39 -4.10 7.49
CA GLN A 38 1.15 -2.92 8.33
C GLN A 38 1.00 -3.32 9.80
N THR A 39 0.21 -4.35 10.10
CA THR A 39 0.04 -4.89 11.46
C THR A 39 1.35 -5.44 12.02
N GLU A 40 2.19 -6.05 11.17
CA GLU A 40 3.53 -6.51 11.56
C GLU A 40 4.58 -5.39 11.66
N GLY A 41 4.23 -4.14 11.33
CA GLY A 41 5.17 -3.01 11.36
C GLY A 41 6.29 -3.11 10.31
N LYS A 42 6.09 -3.89 9.25
CA LYS A 42 7.10 -4.16 8.21
C LYS A 42 7.06 -3.18 7.04
N ILE A 43 6.07 -2.30 6.99
CA ILE A 43 5.99 -1.26 5.96
C ILE A 43 6.82 -0.06 6.43
N PRO A 44 7.83 0.38 5.66
CA PRO A 44 8.64 1.52 6.02
C PRO A 44 7.80 2.80 6.17
N VAL A 45 8.13 3.65 7.14
CA VAL A 45 7.38 4.89 7.41
C VAL A 45 7.38 5.85 6.22
N GLU A 46 8.46 5.86 5.43
CA GLU A 46 8.60 6.64 4.20
C GLU A 46 7.64 6.22 3.08
N ALA A 47 7.02 5.03 3.20
CA ALA A 47 6.00 4.59 2.26
C ALA A 47 4.69 5.35 2.41
N PHE A 48 4.44 5.93 3.58
CA PHE A 48 3.22 6.67 3.88
C PHE A 48 3.35 8.15 3.51
N LYS A 49 2.23 8.75 3.11
CA LYS A 49 2.15 10.20 2.94
C LYS A 49 2.39 10.85 4.30
N GLN A 50 3.22 11.89 4.35
CA GLN A 50 3.30 12.71 5.55
C GLN A 50 1.95 13.42 5.70
N ILE A 51 1.29 13.20 6.83
CA ILE A 51 0.16 14.02 7.26
C ILE A 51 0.78 15.36 7.69
N PRO A 52 0.26 16.52 7.25
CA PRO A 52 0.68 17.81 7.79
C PRO A 52 0.49 17.90 9.31
#